data_AF-F5CRZ5-F1
#
_entry.id   AF-F5CRZ5-F1
#
_cell.length_a   1.000
_cell.length_b   1.000
_cell.length_c   1.000
_cell.angle_alpha   90.00
_cell.angle_beta   90.00
_cell.angle_gamma   90.00
#
_symmetry.space_group_name_H-M   'P 1'
#
loop_
_entity.id
_entity.type
_entity.pdbx_description
1 polymer ?
#
loop_
_entity_poly.entity_id
_entity_poly.type
_entity_poly.pdbx_seq_one_letter_code
_entity_poly.pdbx_strand_id
1 'polypeptide(L)' 'MRLYSFNDFKYICYVEGKNSAVETIFSDIFQTKKLKAFQRRIKKNEMDLKSIYDEYLQHQSIVNN' A
#
# COMPACT_ATOMS: atom_id res chain seq x y z
N MET A 1 6.01 -7.07 -11.01
CA MET A 1 5.59 -5.77 -10.45
C MET A 1 6.83 -5.07 -9.89
N ARG A 2 6.98 -3.75 -10.05
CA ARG A 2 8.16 -3.03 -9.51
C ARG A 2 8.15 -3.14 -7.97
N LEU A 3 9.27 -3.56 -7.39
CA LEU A 3 9.45 -3.56 -5.94
C LEU A 3 9.86 -2.14 -5.52
N TYR A 4 9.03 -1.48 -4.74
CA TYR A 4 9.34 -0.17 -4.16
C TYR A 4 10.11 -0.39 -2.86
N SER A 5 11.22 0.32 -2.67
CA SER A 5 11.84 0.40 -1.34
C SER A 5 10.96 1.20 -0.40
N PHE A 6 11.22 1.14 0.91
CA PHE A 6 10.48 1.96 1.87
C PHE A 6 10.62 3.46 1.60
N ASN A 7 11.78 3.89 1.09
CA ASN A 7 12.01 5.29 0.73
C ASN A 7 11.18 5.70 -0.50
N ASP A 8 11.11 4.83 -1.52
CA ASP A 8 10.26 5.06 -2.68
C ASP A 8 8.79 5.12 -2.26
N PHE A 9 8.34 4.16 -1.44
CA PHE A 9 6.98 4.11 -0.91
C PHE A 9 6.62 5.39 -0.15
N LYS A 10 7.53 5.85 0.72
CA LYS A 10 7.37 7.09 1.48
C LYS A 10 7.31 8.30 0.57
N TYR A 11 8.17 8.36 -0.44
CA TYR A 11 8.18 9.46 -1.41
C TYR A 11 6.86 9.52 -2.20
N ILE A 12 6.37 8.39 -2.69
CA ILE A 12 5.08 8.31 -3.40
C ILE A 12 3.93 8.75 -2.49
N CYS A 13 3.90 8.25 -1.24
CA CYS A 13 2.91 8.67 -0.24
C CYS A 13 2.95 10.17 0.07
N TYR A 14 4.13 10.80 0.00
CA TYR A 14 4.30 12.24 0.21
C TYR A 14 3.82 13.05 -0.99
N VAL A 15 4.15 12.62 -2.21
CA VAL A 15 3.83 13.34 -3.46
C VAL A 15 2.35 13.20 -3.83
N GLU A 16 1.81 11.98 -3.82
CA GLU A 16 0.43 11.71 -4.25
C GLU A 16 -0.59 11.81 -3.10
N GLY A 17 -0.10 11.84 -1.86
CA GLY A 17 -0.92 11.68 -0.67
C GLY A 17 -1.19 10.22 -0.36
N LYS A 18 -1.21 9.90 0.94
CA LYS A 18 -1.27 8.53 1.48
C LYS A 18 -2.36 7.64 0.87
N ASN A 19 -3.57 8.17 0.64
CA ASN A 19 -4.69 7.38 0.10
C ASN A 19 -4.53 7.06 -1.40
N SER A 20 -4.11 8.04 -2.20
CA SER A 20 -3.93 7.87 -3.65
C SER A 20 -2.75 6.93 -3.92
N ALA A 21 -1.63 7.15 -3.22
CA ALA A 21 -0.46 6.28 -3.30
C ALA A 21 -0.79 4.82 -3.01
N VAL A 22 -1.58 4.56 -1.96
CA VAL A 22 -2.02 3.20 -1.63
C VAL A 22 -2.97 2.63 -2.67
N GLU A 23 -3.84 3.43 -3.26
CA GLU A 23 -4.70 2.98 -4.35
C GLU A 23 -3.88 2.51 -5.55
N THR A 24 -2.92 3.32 -5.99
CA THR A 24 -2.01 3.02 -7.10
C THR A 24 -1.14 1.79 -6.82
N ILE A 25 -0.55 1.70 -5.63
CA ILE A 25 0.38 0.61 -5.29
C ILE A 25 -0.35 -0.72 -5.10
N PHE A 26 -1.55 -0.69 -4.53
CA PHE A 26 -2.29 -1.90 -4.18
C PHE A 26 -3.41 -2.26 -5.17
N SER A 27 -3.71 -1.44 -6.20
CA SER A 27 -4.69 -1.79 -7.24
C SER A 27 -4.34 -3.08 -7.96
N ASP A 28 -3.05 -3.33 -8.15
CA ASP A 28 -2.53 -4.51 -8.85
C ASP A 28 -2.38 -5.72 -7.91
N ILE A 29 -2.44 -5.51 -6.60
CA ILE A 29 -2.27 -6.53 -5.56
C ILE A 29 -3.62 -7.00 -5.01
N PHE A 30 -4.51 -6.05 -4.74
CA PHE A 30 -5.80 -6.30 -4.12
C PHE A 30 -6.94 -6.25 -5.12
N GLN A 31 -7.84 -7.23 -5.03
CA GLN A 31 -9.17 -7.08 -5.60
C GLN A 31 -9.86 -5.84 -5.00
N THR A 32 -10.67 -5.14 -5.80
CA THR A 32 -11.30 -3.85 -5.48
C THR A 32 -12.01 -3.83 -4.12
N LYS A 33 -12.63 -4.94 -3.70
CA LYS A 33 -13.30 -5.06 -2.39
C LYS A 33 -12.33 -4.98 -1.21
N LYS A 34 -11.17 -5.64 -1.30
CA LYS A 34 -10.13 -5.61 -0.26
C LYS A 34 -9.45 -4.23 -0.21
N LEU A 35 -9.19 -3.63 -1.38
CA LEU A 35 -8.60 -2.29 -1.47
C LEU A 35 -9.46 -1.24 -0.75
N LYS A 36 -10.79 -1.24 -0.97
CA LYS A 36 -11.71 -0.33 -0.28
C LYS A 36 -11.73 -0.52 1.23
N ALA A 37 -11.64 -1.76 1.73
CA ALA A 37 -11.57 -2.03 3.16
C ALA A 37 -10.24 -1.52 3.76
N PHE A 38 -9.14 -1.71 3.04
CA PHE A 38 -7.81 -1.26 3.44
C PHE A 38 -7.73 0.27 3.51
N GLN A 39 -8.20 0.97 2.48
CA GLN A 39 -8.28 2.44 2.46
C GLN A 39 -9.11 3.00 3.62
N ARG A 40 -10.19 2.31 4.05
CA ARG A 40 -10.99 2.75 5.21
C ARG A 40 -10.19 2.70 6.51
N ARG A 41 -9.38 1.65 6.72
CA ARG A 41 -8.50 1.53 7.90
C ARG A 41 -7.45 2.65 7.93
N ILE A 42 -6.87 2.95 6.76
CA ILE A 42 -5.92 4.06 6.61
C ILE A 42 -6.56 5.41 6.92
N LYS A 43 -7.76 5.68 6.39
CA LYS A 43 -8.51 6.92 6.66
C LYS A 43 -8.85 7.11 8.14
N LYS A 44 -9.07 6.02 8.87
CA LYS A 44 -9.27 6.04 10.32
C LYS A 44 -7.98 6.20 11.12
N ASN A 45 -6.82 6.37 10.45
CA ASN A 45 -5.50 6.39 11.08
C ASN A 45 -5.19 5.13 11.91
N GLU A 46 -5.84 4.00 11.62
CA GLU A 46 -5.59 2.72 12.29
C GLU A 46 -4.27 2.08 11.82
N MET A 47 -3.63 2.65 10.80
CA MET A 47 -2.39 2.13 10.21
C MET A 47 -1.40 3.27 9.95
N ASP A 48 -0.20 3.13 10.49
CA ASP A 48 0.94 3.99 10.20
C ASP A 48 1.60 3.60 8.87
N LEU A 49 2.52 4.44 8.39
CA LEU A 49 3.12 4.27 7.07
C LEU A 49 3.95 2.98 6.96
N LYS A 50 4.55 2.53 8.07
CA LYS A 50 5.37 1.32 8.10
C LYS A 50 4.49 0.07 8.07
N SER A 51 3.42 0.03 8.85
CA SER A 51 2.44 -1.08 8.79
C SER A 51 1.85 -1.27 7.38
N ILE A 52 1.61 -0.18 6.64
CA ILE A 52 1.13 -0.28 5.26
C ILE A 52 2.20 -0.86 4.33
N TYR A 53 3.45 -0.46 4.51
CA TYR A 53 4.56 -0.98 3.71
C TYR A 53 4.87 -2.45 3.99
N ASP A 54 4.76 -2.88 5.25
CA ASP A 54 4.92 -4.28 5.62
C ASP A 54 3.85 -5.15 4.93
N GLU A 55 2.61 -4.66 4.84
CA GLU A 55 1.54 -5.35 4.12
C GLU A 55 1.83 -5.45 2.61
N TYR A 56 2.39 -4.39 2.02
CA TYR A 56 2.86 -4.41 0.63
C TYR A 56 3.93 -5.50 0.42
N LEU A 57 4.90 -5.62 1.32
CA LEU A 57 5.96 -6.62 1.24
C LEU A 57 5.45 -8.06 1.41
N GLN A 58 4.51 -8.28 2.34
CA GLN A 58 3.90 -9.61 2.53
C GLN A 58 3.20 -10.08 1.26
N HIS A 59 2.43 -9.19 0.62
CA HIS A 59 1.72 -9.54 -0.61
C HIS A 59 2.66 -9.72 -1.81
N GLN A 60 3.71 -8.91 -1.93
CA GLN A 60 4.76 -9.11 -2.94
C GLN A 60 5.46 -10.47 -2.77
N SER A 61 5.73 -10.88 -1.53
CA SER A 61 6.39 -12.17 -1.23
C SER A 61 5.51 -13.37 -1.60
N ILE A 62 4.18 -13.25 -1.46
CA ILE A 62 3.23 -14.30 -1.85
C ILE A 62 3.10 -14.42 -3.38
N VAL A 63 3.23 -13.31 -4.12
CA VAL A 63 3.08 -13.30 -5.59
C VAL A 63 4.34 -13.78 -6.32
N ASN A 64 5.52 -13.67 -5.69
CA ASN A 64 6.81 -14.04 -6.30
C ASN A 64 7.29 -15.46 -5.93
N ASN A 65 6.48 -16.27 -5.25
CA ASN A 65 6.80 -17.62 -4.78
C ASN A 65 5.81 -18.64 -5.37
#